data_AF-A0A958M9V4-F1
#
_entry.id   AF-A0A958M9V4-F1
#
_cell.length_a   1.000
_cell.length_b   1.000
_cell.length_c   1.000
_cell.angle_alpha   90.00
_cell.angle_beta   90.00
_cell.angle_gamma   90.00
#
_symmetry.space_group_name_H-M   'P 1'
#
loop_
_entity.id
_entity.type
_entity.pdbx_description
1 polymer ?
#
loop_
_entity_poly.entity_id
_entity_poly.type
_entity_poly.pdbx_seq_one_letter_code
_entity_poly.pdbx_strand_id
1 'polypeptide(L)'
;MKLTKQYKRAHAEAANGTVYQLPMVVSADGEQKPAPITNPKPLSRQAVARAGFPIINPNQSSMTSSNNGLPYAVQVDENAYGKRGVFRQERPARDAAIRKQWTITISNGEATTEEFLLGDHHGLLAAALSIPSPKAGVTITGTWGSSTYANIKQISGANPVDLHRLHLLGKTTAGAASDAFFSSGSLKQLYADIANNTQQSNIIPLADLVLQDSFNTNIRIDNNFRMLMDGFSAVYLQIPAGEAVTL
;
A
#
# COMPACT_ATOMS: atom_id res chain seq x y z
N MET A 1 -34.77 37.74 -24.74
CA MET A 1 -34.85 36.55 -25.61
C MET A 1 -33.85 35.52 -25.10
N LYS A 2 -34.29 34.48 -24.36
CA LYS A 2 -33.37 33.41 -23.90
C LYS A 2 -33.03 32.55 -25.09
N LEU A 3 -31.78 32.61 -25.56
CA LEU A 3 -31.26 31.67 -26.56
C LEU A 3 -31.38 30.26 -25.96
N THR A 4 -32.22 29.41 -26.54
CA THR A 4 -32.33 28.01 -26.15
C THR A 4 -30.98 27.36 -26.41
N LYS A 5 -30.31 26.88 -25.36
CA LYS A 5 -29.02 26.19 -25.51
C LYS A 5 -29.20 24.99 -26.44
N GLN A 6 -28.47 24.97 -27.55
CA GLN A 6 -28.50 23.88 -28.51
C GLN A 6 -27.53 22.79 -28.07
N TYR A 7 -28.04 21.60 -27.78
CA TYR A 7 -27.24 20.43 -27.40
C TYR A 7 -27.01 19.53 -28.61
N LYS A 8 -25.79 19.03 -28.75
CA LYS A 8 -25.38 18.12 -29.83
C LYS A 8 -24.89 16.79 -29.25
N ARG A 9 -25.11 15.68 -29.96
CA ARG A 9 -24.64 14.36 -29.51
C ARG A 9 -23.12 14.29 -29.47
N ALA A 10 -22.59 13.77 -28.37
CA ALA A 10 -21.16 13.57 -28.20
C ALA A 10 -20.71 12.21 -28.73
N HIS A 11 -19.48 12.16 -29.24
CA HIS A 11 -18.87 10.96 -29.76
C HIS A 11 -17.46 10.77 -29.20
N ALA A 12 -16.96 9.55 -29.15
CA ALA A 12 -15.60 9.22 -28.73
C ALA A 12 -14.85 8.44 -29.82
N GLU A 13 -13.57 8.78 -30.03
CA GLU A 13 -12.68 8.11 -30.98
C GLU A 13 -11.88 7.01 -30.27
N ALA A 14 -12.04 5.76 -30.69
CA ALA A 14 -11.22 4.65 -30.22
C ALA A 14 -9.83 4.67 -30.86
N ALA A 15 -8.87 3.96 -30.26
CA ALA A 15 -7.47 3.92 -30.70
C ALA A 15 -7.28 3.45 -32.16
N ASN A 16 -8.26 2.75 -32.72
CA ASN A 16 -8.27 2.27 -34.10
C ASN A 16 -8.89 3.28 -35.09
N GLY A 17 -9.11 4.54 -34.68
CA GLY A 17 -9.67 5.61 -35.52
C GLY A 17 -11.19 5.53 -35.74
N THR A 18 -11.86 4.59 -35.08
CA THR A 18 -13.31 4.40 -35.17
C THR A 18 -14.04 5.26 -34.13
N VAL A 19 -15.15 5.90 -34.51
CA VAL A 19 -15.89 6.82 -33.64
C VAL A 19 -17.22 6.21 -33.19
N TYR A 20 -17.52 6.31 -31.89
CA TYR A 20 -18.74 5.78 -31.27
C TYR A 20 -19.54 6.89 -30.58
N GLN A 21 -20.86 6.78 -30.56
CA GLN A 21 -21.72 7.73 -29.87
C GLN A 21 -21.65 7.52 -28.35
N LEU A 22 -21.54 8.61 -27.58
CA LEU A 22 -21.60 8.58 -26.12
C LEU A 22 -23.06 8.71 -25.63
N PRO A 23 -23.38 8.24 -24.41
CA PRO A 23 -24.70 8.37 -23.80
C PRO A 23 -24.95 9.78 -23.23
N MET A 24 -24.55 10.82 -23.97
CA MET A 24 -24.67 12.22 -23.56
C MET A 24 -24.78 13.17 -24.77
N VAL A 25 -25.30 14.37 -24.51
CA VAL A 25 -25.25 15.53 -25.40
C VAL A 25 -24.48 16.66 -24.73
N VAL A 26 -23.84 17.50 -25.54
CA VAL A 26 -22.99 18.61 -25.11
C VAL A 26 -23.42 19.89 -25.82
N SER A 27 -23.54 20.99 -25.09
CA SER A 27 -23.78 22.33 -25.64
C SER A 27 -22.46 23.03 -26.02
N ALA A 28 -22.55 24.16 -26.71
CA ALA A 28 -21.36 24.91 -27.14
C ALA A 28 -20.46 25.41 -25.99
N ASP A 29 -21.04 25.63 -24.81
CA ASP A 29 -20.37 26.04 -23.57
C ASP A 29 -19.86 24.85 -22.71
N GLY A 30 -20.00 23.62 -23.20
CA GLY A 30 -19.46 22.42 -22.55
C GLY A 30 -20.37 21.76 -21.51
N GLU A 31 -21.61 22.22 -21.35
CA GLU A 31 -22.60 21.60 -20.47
C GLU A 31 -23.02 20.23 -21.02
N GLN A 32 -22.92 19.20 -20.18
CA GLN A 32 -23.25 17.82 -20.55
C GLN A 32 -24.60 17.40 -19.98
N LYS A 33 -25.44 16.74 -20.79
CA LYS A 33 -26.71 16.14 -20.35
C LYS A 33 -26.79 14.68 -20.76
N PRO A 34 -27.27 13.78 -19.88
CA PRO A 34 -27.52 12.39 -20.24
C PRO A 34 -28.48 12.29 -21.44
N ALA A 35 -28.14 11.44 -22.41
CA ALA A 35 -29.00 11.18 -23.56
C ALA A 35 -28.75 9.76 -24.09
N PRO A 36 -29.78 8.96 -24.37
CA PRO A 36 -29.60 7.58 -24.80
C PRO A 36 -28.85 7.49 -26.14
N ILE A 37 -28.10 6.40 -26.31
CA ILE A 37 -27.44 6.08 -27.58
C ILE A 37 -28.51 5.77 -28.61
N THR A 38 -28.45 6.46 -29.76
CA THR A 38 -29.42 6.26 -30.86
C THR A 38 -28.79 5.58 -32.06
N ASN A 39 -27.46 5.65 -32.19
CA ASN A 39 -26.73 4.92 -33.22
C ASN A 39 -25.54 4.19 -32.58
N PRO A 40 -25.62 2.87 -32.39
CA PRO A 40 -24.54 2.07 -31.83
C PRO A 40 -23.47 1.71 -32.88
N LYS A 41 -23.69 2.00 -34.16
CA LYS A 41 -22.76 1.61 -35.22
C LYS A 41 -21.49 2.47 -35.18
N PRO A 42 -20.32 1.87 -35.45
CA PRO A 42 -19.09 2.62 -35.62
C PRO A 42 -19.18 3.60 -36.80
N LEU A 43 -18.70 4.82 -36.61
CA LEU A 43 -18.68 5.90 -37.60
C LEU A 43 -17.24 6.30 -37.92
N SER A 44 -17.02 6.86 -39.11
CA SER A 44 -15.72 7.45 -39.44
C SER A 44 -15.60 8.87 -38.86
N ARG A 45 -14.40 9.25 -38.42
CA ARG A 45 -14.10 10.59 -37.90
C ARG A 45 -14.52 11.71 -38.85
N GLN A 46 -14.27 11.51 -40.15
CA GLN A 46 -14.61 12.48 -41.20
C GLN A 46 -16.13 12.68 -41.33
N ALA A 47 -16.93 11.62 -41.17
CA ALA A 47 -18.39 11.72 -41.22
C ALA A 47 -18.95 12.49 -40.01
N VAL A 48 -18.42 12.22 -38.81
CA VAL A 48 -18.86 12.89 -37.58
C VAL A 48 -18.46 14.38 -37.57
N ALA A 49 -17.24 14.70 -38.05
CA ALA A 49 -16.77 16.07 -38.19
C ALA A 49 -17.57 16.88 -39.22
N ARG A 50 -17.88 16.29 -40.40
CA ARG A 50 -18.72 16.93 -41.42
C ARG A 50 -20.14 17.21 -40.94
N ALA A 51 -20.68 16.35 -40.08
CA ALA A 51 -21.99 16.55 -39.46
C ALA A 51 -21.98 17.57 -38.29
N GLY A 52 -20.80 18.11 -37.94
CA GLY A 52 -20.65 19.14 -36.92
C GLY A 52 -20.94 18.65 -35.49
N PHE A 53 -20.77 17.35 -35.23
CA PHE A 53 -20.88 16.76 -33.90
C PHE A 53 -19.55 16.80 -33.16
N PRO A 54 -19.56 17.07 -31.84
CA PRO A 54 -18.34 17.03 -31.03
C PRO A 54 -17.79 15.60 -30.92
N ILE A 55 -16.51 15.45 -31.25
CA ILE A 55 -15.71 14.26 -30.98
C ILE A 55 -14.88 14.56 -29.73
N ILE A 56 -15.31 14.01 -28.60
CA ILE A 56 -14.57 14.03 -27.36
C ILE A 56 -13.49 12.96 -27.50
N ASN A 57 -12.23 13.38 -27.55
CA ASN A 57 -11.15 12.41 -27.54
C ASN A 57 -11.17 11.70 -26.17
N PRO A 58 -11.39 10.38 -26.08
CA PRO A 58 -11.33 9.68 -24.79
C PRO A 58 -9.93 9.77 -24.17
N ASN A 59 -8.89 10.06 -24.96
CA ASN A 59 -7.55 10.39 -24.46
C ASN A 59 -7.38 11.87 -24.05
N GLN A 60 -8.36 12.75 -24.34
CA GLN A 60 -8.54 14.04 -23.63
C GLN A 60 -9.34 13.87 -22.34
N SER A 61 -9.59 12.63 -21.89
CA SER A 61 -9.76 12.31 -20.48
C SER A 61 -8.40 12.29 -19.76
N SER A 62 -7.45 13.13 -20.18
CA SER A 62 -6.73 13.90 -19.18
C SER A 62 -7.77 14.79 -18.48
N MET A 63 -8.56 14.18 -17.58
CA MET A 63 -8.62 14.76 -16.27
C MET A 63 -7.15 15.00 -15.91
N THR A 64 -6.70 16.23 -16.11
CA THR A 64 -6.04 16.89 -15.02
C THR A 64 -7.00 16.69 -13.84
N SER A 65 -6.84 15.55 -13.17
CA SER A 65 -6.98 15.46 -11.73
C SER A 65 -6.07 16.58 -11.25
N SER A 66 -6.63 17.79 -11.25
CA SER A 66 -6.04 18.97 -10.67
C SER A 66 -5.90 18.57 -9.23
N ASN A 67 -4.69 18.14 -8.91
CA ASN A 67 -4.22 18.01 -7.57
C ASN A 67 -4.28 19.44 -7.03
N ASN A 68 -5.43 19.84 -6.48
CA ASN A 68 -5.76 21.18 -6.00
C ASN A 68 -4.90 21.52 -4.77
N GLY A 69 -3.57 21.49 -4.93
CA GLY A 69 -2.61 21.47 -3.82
C GLY A 69 -2.67 20.20 -2.96
N LEU A 70 -3.42 19.17 -3.37
CA LEU A 70 -3.50 17.91 -2.63
C LEU A 70 -2.22 17.07 -2.86
N PRO A 71 -1.81 16.23 -1.90
CA PRO A 71 -0.69 15.32 -2.09
C PRO A 71 -0.96 14.32 -3.22
N TYR A 72 0.08 13.90 -3.96
CA TYR A 72 -0.02 13.01 -5.15
C TYR A 72 -0.82 11.70 -4.92
N ALA A 73 -0.89 11.22 -3.69
CA ALA A 73 -1.63 10.00 -3.31
C ALA A 73 -3.12 10.24 -2.97
N VAL A 74 -3.60 11.48 -3.01
CA VAL A 74 -4.97 11.85 -2.63
C VAL A 74 -5.73 12.26 -3.89
N GLN A 75 -6.75 11.49 -4.23
CA GLN A 75 -7.66 11.79 -5.34
C GLN A 75 -9.02 12.22 -4.81
N VAL A 76 -9.72 13.02 -5.60
CA VAL A 76 -11.09 13.42 -5.29
C VAL A 76 -12.01 12.25 -5.63
N ASP A 77 -12.81 11.79 -4.65
CA ASP A 77 -13.87 10.80 -4.83
C ASP A 77 -15.23 11.48 -4.83
N GLU A 78 -16.28 10.77 -5.25
CA GLU A 78 -17.66 11.18 -5.06
C GLU A 78 -18.45 10.01 -4.47
N ASN A 79 -19.05 10.22 -3.29
CA ASN A 79 -19.77 9.14 -2.61
C ASN A 79 -21.11 8.82 -3.31
N ALA A 80 -21.77 7.73 -2.88
CA ALA A 80 -23.04 7.25 -3.44
C ALA A 80 -24.20 8.27 -3.40
N TYR A 81 -24.03 9.41 -2.72
CA TYR A 81 -25.00 10.50 -2.61
C TYR A 81 -24.55 11.79 -3.31
N GLY A 82 -23.52 11.73 -4.16
CA GLY A 82 -23.03 12.88 -4.93
C GLY A 82 -22.20 13.88 -4.12
N LYS A 83 -21.72 13.51 -2.92
CA LYS A 83 -20.84 14.39 -2.13
C LYS A 83 -19.39 14.10 -2.49
N ARG A 84 -18.69 15.16 -2.88
CA ARG A 84 -17.25 15.14 -3.12
C ARG A 84 -16.50 14.83 -1.83
N GLY A 85 -15.66 13.81 -1.87
CA GLY A 85 -14.74 13.40 -0.83
C GLY A 85 -13.32 13.31 -1.36
N VAL A 86 -12.41 12.82 -0.52
CA VAL A 86 -11.06 12.47 -0.93
C VAL A 86 -10.83 11.01 -0.58
N PHE A 87 -10.23 10.27 -1.51
CA PHE A 87 -9.75 8.91 -1.28
C PHE A 87 -8.26 8.85 -1.53
N ARG A 88 -7.58 7.96 -0.80
CA ARG A 88 -6.15 7.71 -1.01
C ARG A 88 -6.02 6.62 -2.07
N GLN A 89 -5.38 6.95 -3.19
CA GLN A 89 -5.00 5.94 -4.16
C GLN A 89 -3.67 5.32 -3.68
N GLU A 90 -3.67 4.05 -3.26
CA GLU A 90 -2.44 3.27 -3.01
C GLU A 90 -1.70 2.93 -4.33
N ARG A 91 -1.56 3.89 -5.24
CA ARG A 91 -0.67 3.72 -6.38
C ARG A 91 0.74 4.09 -5.94
N PRO A 92 1.75 3.21 -6.19
CA PRO A 92 3.13 3.63 -6.05
C PRO A 92 3.33 4.89 -6.90
N ALA A 93 4.07 5.87 -6.39
CA ALA A 93 4.39 7.10 -7.12
C ALA A 93 4.88 6.76 -8.54
N ARG A 94 4.62 7.63 -9.51
CA ARG A 94 4.99 7.37 -10.92
C ARG A 94 6.51 7.14 -11.10
N ASP A 95 7.30 7.64 -10.15
CA ASP A 95 8.74 7.45 -10.01
C ASP A 95 9.12 6.69 -8.71
N ALA A 96 8.17 5.97 -8.09
CA ALA A 96 8.48 5.13 -6.95
C ALA A 96 9.51 4.08 -7.37
N ALA A 97 10.59 3.99 -6.62
CA ALA A 97 11.56 2.92 -6.78
C ALA A 97 10.82 1.58 -6.88
N ILE A 98 11.34 0.67 -7.72
CA ILE A 98 10.88 -0.72 -7.82
C ILE A 98 10.58 -1.22 -6.40
N ARG A 99 9.36 -1.72 -6.17
CA ARG A 99 8.99 -2.32 -4.88
C ARG A 99 10.06 -3.33 -4.50
N LYS A 100 10.84 -3.00 -3.47
CA LYS A 100 11.90 -3.89 -2.99
C LYS A 100 11.29 -4.80 -1.95
N GLN A 101 11.49 -6.09 -2.13
CA GLN A 101 11.20 -7.06 -1.09
C GLN A 101 12.39 -7.10 -0.14
N TRP A 102 12.11 -6.94 1.14
CA TRP A 102 13.06 -7.25 2.19
C TRP A 102 12.69 -8.62 2.76
N THR A 103 13.70 -9.46 2.92
CA THR A 103 13.59 -10.73 3.60
C THR A 103 14.46 -10.62 4.84
N ILE A 104 13.88 -10.87 6.00
CA ILE A 104 14.57 -10.78 7.28
C ILE A 104 14.31 -12.07 8.02
N THR A 105 15.37 -12.78 8.39
CA THR A 105 15.27 -13.98 9.21
C THR A 105 15.84 -13.67 10.58
N ILE A 106 15.04 -13.90 11.61
CA ILE A 106 15.54 -13.91 12.99
C ILE A 106 15.46 -15.33 13.52
N SER A 107 16.56 -15.80 14.11
CA SER A 107 16.67 -17.13 14.70
C SER A 107 17.16 -16.98 16.13
N ASN A 108 16.43 -17.55 17.08
CA ASN A 108 16.72 -17.50 18.50
C ASN A 108 17.38 -18.81 18.96
N GLY A 109 18.71 -18.82 19.01
CA GLY A 109 19.50 -19.94 19.53
C GLY A 109 19.66 -19.94 21.06
N GLU A 110 19.05 -18.99 21.78
CA GLU A 110 19.10 -18.94 23.24
C GLU A 110 18.12 -19.94 23.87
N ALA A 111 18.34 -20.26 25.15
CA ALA A 111 17.45 -21.14 25.92
C ALA A 111 16.17 -20.43 26.41
N THR A 112 16.09 -19.11 26.25
CA THR A 112 14.97 -18.27 26.66
C THR A 112 14.31 -17.60 25.47
N THR A 113 13.05 -17.20 25.64
CA THR A 113 12.38 -16.32 24.68
C THR A 113 13.11 -14.98 24.64
N GLU A 114 13.43 -14.50 23.44
CA GLU A 114 14.14 -13.24 23.24
C GLU A 114 13.23 -12.21 22.56
N GLU A 115 13.43 -10.95 22.93
CA GLU A 115 12.68 -9.79 22.44
C GLU A 115 13.64 -8.85 21.72
N PHE A 116 13.22 -8.28 20.59
CA PHE A 116 14.04 -7.34 19.84
C PHE A 116 13.20 -6.44 18.94
N LEU A 117 13.81 -5.34 18.52
CA LEU A 117 13.20 -4.31 17.68
C LEU A 117 13.92 -4.25 16.33
N LEU A 118 13.15 -4.33 15.24
CA LEU A 118 13.62 -4.00 13.90
C LEU A 118 13.23 -2.55 13.58
N GLY A 119 14.23 -1.67 13.47
CA GLY A 119 14.04 -0.23 13.31
C GLY A 119 14.56 0.51 14.53
N ASP A 120 13.79 1.49 15.03
CA ASP A 120 14.14 2.33 16.19
C ASP A 120 15.56 2.91 16.08
N HIS A 121 15.80 3.68 15.01
CA HIS A 121 17.09 4.31 14.75
C HIS A 121 17.64 5.03 15.97
N HIS A 122 16.78 5.83 16.61
CA HIS A 122 17.15 6.67 17.75
C HIS A 122 17.24 5.92 19.08
N GLY A 123 16.78 4.66 19.15
CA GLY A 123 16.84 3.85 20.36
C GLY A 123 15.82 4.25 21.44
N LEU A 124 14.80 5.04 21.08
CA LEU A 124 13.83 5.57 22.04
C LEU A 124 12.87 4.47 22.51
N LEU A 125 12.44 3.60 21.60
CA LEU A 125 11.56 2.47 21.94
C LEU A 125 12.31 1.41 22.74
N ALA A 126 13.54 1.08 22.36
CA ALA A 126 14.39 0.15 23.09
C ALA A 126 14.61 0.62 24.53
N ALA A 127 14.91 1.92 24.72
CA ALA A 127 15.09 2.51 26.05
C ALA A 127 13.79 2.49 26.86
N ALA A 128 12.66 2.89 26.27
CA ALA A 128 11.36 2.93 26.95
C ALA A 128 10.87 1.53 27.39
N LEU A 129 11.11 0.51 26.57
CA LEU A 129 10.71 -0.88 26.84
C LEU A 129 11.76 -1.70 27.58
N SER A 130 12.94 -1.14 27.85
CA SER A 130 14.09 -1.87 28.41
C SER A 130 14.47 -3.11 27.59
N ILE A 131 14.33 -3.03 26.26
CA ILE A 131 14.71 -4.12 25.36
C ILE A 131 16.22 -4.05 25.12
N PRO A 132 17.00 -5.07 25.52
CA PRO A 132 18.43 -5.09 25.32
C PRO A 132 18.78 -5.35 23.84
N SER A 133 20.04 -5.08 23.47
CA SER A 133 20.56 -5.54 22.18
C SER A 133 20.48 -7.06 22.06
N PRO A 134 20.32 -7.61 20.84
CA PRO A 134 20.28 -9.05 20.62
C PRO A 134 21.50 -9.76 21.22
N LYS A 135 21.27 -10.87 21.94
CA LYS A 135 22.31 -11.74 22.48
C LYS A 135 23.07 -12.46 21.37
N ALA A 136 24.24 -13.01 21.69
CA ALA A 136 25.09 -13.68 20.71
C ALA A 136 24.44 -14.91 20.05
N GLY A 137 23.56 -15.63 20.74
CA GLY A 137 22.81 -16.75 20.19
C GLY A 137 21.62 -16.34 19.32
N VAL A 138 21.27 -15.05 19.27
CA VAL A 138 20.25 -14.53 18.35
C VAL A 138 20.92 -14.06 17.07
N THR A 139 20.46 -14.59 15.93
CA THR A 139 20.97 -14.19 14.62
C THR A 139 19.88 -13.48 13.82
N ILE A 140 20.20 -12.27 13.33
CA ILE A 140 19.33 -11.47 12.49
C ILE A 140 20.02 -11.27 11.14
N THR A 141 19.48 -11.90 10.10
CA THR A 141 20.07 -12.01 8.76
C THR A 141 18.98 -11.73 7.71
N GLY A 142 19.32 -11.69 6.42
CA GLY A 142 18.34 -11.43 5.37
C GLY A 142 18.93 -10.83 4.10
N THR A 143 18.19 -9.89 3.51
CA THR A 143 18.55 -9.15 2.29
C THR A 143 19.96 -8.57 2.32
N TRP A 144 20.47 -8.19 3.50
CA TRP A 144 21.82 -7.64 3.65
C TRP A 144 22.77 -8.57 4.43
N GLY A 145 22.49 -9.88 4.44
CA GLY A 145 23.29 -10.86 5.17
C GLY A 145 23.40 -10.54 6.66
N SER A 146 24.58 -10.68 7.25
CA SER A 146 24.84 -10.38 8.66
C SER A 146 24.66 -8.90 9.04
N SER A 147 24.71 -7.99 8.07
CA SER A 147 24.51 -6.55 8.29
C SER A 147 23.03 -6.14 8.33
N THR A 148 22.09 -7.08 8.18
CA THR A 148 20.65 -6.81 8.10
C THR A 148 20.13 -5.99 9.27
N TYR A 149 20.46 -6.36 10.51
CA TYR A 149 20.02 -5.63 11.69
C TYR A 149 20.50 -4.17 11.71
N ALA A 150 21.79 -3.95 11.46
CA ALA A 150 22.38 -2.62 11.42
C ALA A 150 21.79 -1.76 10.29
N ASN A 151 21.60 -2.35 9.10
CA ASN A 151 21.07 -1.64 7.95
C ASN A 151 19.60 -1.23 8.14
N ILE A 152 18.75 -2.09 8.70
CA ILE A 152 17.35 -1.73 8.98
C ILE A 152 17.30 -0.56 9.96
N LYS A 153 18.09 -0.63 11.03
CA LYS A 153 18.18 0.45 12.01
C LYS A 153 18.64 1.76 11.37
N GLN A 154 19.65 1.73 10.49
CA GLN A 154 20.12 2.92 9.78
C GLN A 154 19.12 3.47 8.77
N ILE A 155 18.52 2.60 7.95
CA ILE A 155 17.55 3.00 6.92
C ILE A 155 16.37 3.72 7.56
N SER A 156 15.85 3.19 8.68
CA SER A 156 14.72 3.79 9.38
C SER A 156 14.96 5.25 9.79
N GLY A 157 16.19 5.64 10.12
CA GLY A 157 16.52 7.03 10.49
C GLY A 157 16.96 7.93 9.34
N ALA A 158 17.45 7.35 8.24
CA ALA A 158 17.95 8.13 7.10
C ALA A 158 16.80 8.56 6.17
N ASN A 159 15.82 7.69 5.92
CA ASN A 159 14.65 7.99 5.11
C ASN A 159 13.44 7.19 5.62
N PRO A 160 12.25 7.80 5.71
CA PRO A 160 11.04 7.04 6.00
C PRO A 160 10.81 5.95 4.94
N VAL A 161 10.55 4.72 5.38
CA VAL A 161 10.23 3.58 4.52
C VAL A 161 8.81 3.12 4.77
N ASP A 162 7.99 3.10 3.73
CA ASP A 162 6.64 2.53 3.81
C ASP A 162 6.71 1.02 3.56
N LEU A 163 6.34 0.24 4.57
CA LEU A 163 6.29 -1.21 4.54
C LEU A 163 4.87 -1.67 4.23
N HIS A 164 4.75 -2.54 3.23
CA HIS A 164 3.47 -3.07 2.78
C HIS A 164 3.53 -4.57 2.62
N ARG A 165 2.46 -5.24 3.05
CA ARG A 165 2.28 -6.70 3.02
C ARG A 165 3.32 -7.41 3.87
N LEU A 166 2.85 -8.29 4.74
CA LEU A 166 3.69 -9.07 5.63
C LEU A 166 3.54 -10.55 5.28
N HIS A 167 4.66 -11.25 5.14
CA HIS A 167 4.68 -12.69 4.91
C HIS A 167 5.58 -13.34 5.96
N LEU A 168 5.00 -14.09 6.88
CA LEU A 168 5.72 -14.74 7.98
C LEU A 168 5.84 -16.24 7.70
N LEU A 169 7.04 -16.77 7.93
CA LEU A 169 7.37 -18.18 7.82
C LEU A 169 8.06 -18.63 9.12
N GLY A 170 7.37 -19.46 9.89
CA GLY A 170 7.86 -20.05 11.13
C GLY A 170 8.69 -21.32 10.89
N LYS A 171 9.82 -21.41 11.58
CA LYS A 171 10.75 -22.55 11.52
C LYS A 171 11.44 -22.72 12.88
N THR A 172 12.03 -23.88 13.12
CA THR A 172 13.06 -24.04 14.15
C THR A 172 14.37 -23.40 13.70
N THR A 173 15.29 -23.15 14.63
CA THR A 173 16.67 -22.70 14.33
C THR A 173 17.42 -23.66 13.40
N ALA A 174 17.08 -24.95 13.42
CA ALA A 174 17.60 -25.98 12.53
C ALA A 174 16.96 -25.97 11.12
N GLY A 175 15.95 -25.13 10.89
CA GLY A 175 15.32 -24.92 9.58
C GLY A 175 14.09 -25.80 9.29
N ALA A 176 13.68 -26.67 10.21
CA ALA A 176 12.43 -27.43 10.08
C ALA A 176 11.22 -26.52 10.25
N ALA A 177 10.10 -26.80 9.58
CA ALA A 177 8.86 -26.05 9.74
C ALA A 177 8.36 -26.10 11.20
N SER A 178 7.89 -24.97 11.73
CA SER A 178 7.38 -24.85 13.09
C SER A 178 6.26 -23.81 13.16
N ASP A 179 5.26 -24.06 13.99
CA ASP A 179 4.18 -23.12 14.30
C ASP A 179 4.31 -22.48 15.69
N ALA A 180 5.34 -22.84 16.47
CA ALA A 180 5.51 -22.38 17.86
C ALA A 180 5.67 -20.86 17.98
N PHE A 181 6.28 -20.20 16.98
CA PHE A 181 6.30 -18.74 16.90
C PHE A 181 4.87 -18.15 16.86
N PHE A 182 3.92 -18.78 16.16
CA PHE A 182 2.56 -18.24 16.04
C PHE A 182 1.70 -18.51 17.27
N SER A 183 2.06 -19.49 18.12
CA SER A 183 1.32 -19.83 19.33
C SER A 183 1.84 -19.14 20.59
N SER A 184 3.14 -18.82 20.64
CA SER A 184 3.81 -18.29 21.84
C SER A 184 4.72 -17.09 21.59
N GLY A 185 5.04 -16.79 20.33
CA GLY A 185 5.73 -15.56 19.94
C GLY A 185 4.76 -14.42 19.72
N SER A 186 5.30 -13.24 19.41
CA SER A 186 4.48 -12.09 19.04
C SER A 186 5.16 -11.18 18.03
N LEU A 187 4.34 -10.44 17.27
CA LEU A 187 4.76 -9.39 16.37
C LEU A 187 3.87 -8.17 16.60
N LYS A 188 4.48 -7.00 16.80
CA LYS A 188 3.77 -5.74 17.06
C LYS A 188 4.41 -4.62 16.27
N GLN A 189 3.62 -3.65 15.83
CA GLN A 189 4.14 -2.37 15.39
C GLN A 189 4.22 -1.46 16.62
N LEU A 190 5.35 -0.78 16.77
CA LEU A 190 5.58 0.18 17.84
C LEU A 190 5.89 1.55 17.24
N TYR A 191 5.37 2.59 17.88
CA TYR A 191 5.62 3.99 17.55
C TYR A 191 5.90 4.76 18.84
N ALA A 192 7.03 5.46 18.86
CA ALA A 192 7.36 6.37 19.94
C ALA A 192 6.56 7.66 19.78
N ASP A 193 5.81 8.03 20.82
CA ASP A 193 5.23 9.35 20.93
C ASP A 193 6.21 10.25 21.72
N ILE A 194 6.94 11.07 20.97
CA ILE A 194 7.94 12.00 21.50
C ILE A 194 7.29 13.06 22.40
N ALA A 195 6.01 13.41 22.18
CA ALA A 195 5.34 14.47 22.92
C ALA A 195 4.89 14.01 24.32
N ASN A 196 4.47 12.75 24.45
CA ASN A 196 3.88 12.24 25.69
C ASN A 196 4.78 11.23 26.41
N ASN A 197 5.95 10.90 25.86
CA ASN A 197 6.81 9.80 26.33
C ASN A 197 6.04 8.48 26.45
N THR A 198 5.02 8.32 25.61
CA THR A 198 4.18 7.14 25.52
C THR A 198 4.55 6.35 24.28
N GLN A 199 4.15 5.09 24.25
CA GLN A 199 4.29 4.25 23.08
C GLN A 199 2.91 3.85 22.58
N GLN A 200 2.71 3.95 21.27
CA GLN A 200 1.57 3.33 20.63
C GLN A 200 2.00 1.97 20.12
N SER A 201 1.22 0.94 20.47
CA SER A 201 1.45 -0.41 19.98
C SER A 201 0.24 -0.89 19.21
N ASN A 202 0.45 -1.35 17.98
CA ASN A 202 -0.55 -2.07 17.23
C ASN A 202 -0.17 -3.56 17.23
N ILE A 203 -0.96 -4.36 17.95
CA ILE A 203 -0.75 -5.81 18.03
C ILE A 203 -1.21 -6.42 16.72
N ILE A 204 -0.37 -7.28 16.13
CA ILE A 204 -0.73 -8.03 14.94
C ILE A 204 -1.17 -9.43 15.39
N PRO A 205 -2.47 -9.75 15.36
CA PRO A 205 -2.96 -11.05 15.81
C PRO A 205 -2.54 -12.14 14.83
N LEU A 206 -1.46 -12.85 15.16
CA LEU A 206 -0.85 -13.88 14.29
C LEU A 206 -1.81 -15.03 13.95
N ALA A 207 -2.77 -15.33 14.84
CA ALA A 207 -3.79 -16.34 14.62
C ALA A 207 -4.76 -15.97 13.46
N ASP A 208 -5.01 -14.68 13.26
CA ASP A 208 -5.93 -14.18 12.24
C ASP A 208 -5.28 -14.08 10.84
N LEU A 209 -3.96 -14.26 10.78
CA LEU A 209 -3.18 -14.20 9.54
C LEU A 209 -3.09 -15.55 8.79
N VAL A 210 -3.88 -16.54 9.21
CA VAL A 210 -3.98 -17.85 8.54
C VAL A 210 -4.81 -17.68 7.27
N LEU A 211 -4.23 -17.98 6.11
CA LEU A 211 -5.01 -18.10 4.89
C LEU A 211 -5.86 -19.37 4.96
N GLN A 212 -7.16 -19.21 4.70
CA GLN A 212 -8.17 -20.27 4.81
C GLN A 212 -7.86 -21.52 3.95
N ASP A 213 -7.00 -21.39 2.94
CA ASP A 213 -6.59 -22.45 2.00
C ASP A 213 -5.11 -22.89 2.13
N SER A 214 -4.39 -22.47 3.18
CA SER A 214 -2.97 -22.84 3.34
C SER A 214 -2.81 -24.22 3.97
N PHE A 215 -2.30 -25.18 3.19
CA PHE A 215 -1.85 -26.49 3.72
C PHE A 215 -0.61 -26.37 4.63
N ASN A 216 0.10 -25.24 4.57
CA ASN A 216 1.30 -24.98 5.36
C ASN A 216 0.94 -24.18 6.62
N THR A 217 0.88 -24.87 7.75
CA THR A 217 0.51 -24.30 9.06
C THR A 217 1.56 -23.36 9.64
N ASN A 218 2.76 -23.32 9.06
CA ASN A 218 3.86 -22.45 9.47
C ASN A 218 3.99 -21.16 8.63
N ILE A 219 3.01 -20.86 7.77
CA ILE A 219 3.00 -19.64 6.96
C ILE A 219 1.82 -18.75 7.35
N ARG A 220 2.05 -17.45 7.48
CA ARG A 220 1.02 -16.42 7.72
C ARG A 220 1.22 -15.27 6.75
N ILE A 221 0.12 -14.71 6.23
CA ILE A 221 0.17 -13.59 5.28
C ILE A 221 -0.82 -12.52 5.71
N ASP A 222 -0.34 -11.29 5.81
CA ASP A 222 -1.17 -10.10 5.96
C ASP A 222 -1.02 -9.20 4.73
N ASN A 223 -2.02 -9.20 3.85
CA ASN A 223 -2.04 -8.32 2.68
C ASN A 223 -2.33 -6.85 3.02
N ASN A 224 -2.93 -6.61 4.18
CA ASN A 224 -3.37 -5.30 4.66
C ASN A 224 -2.36 -4.65 5.61
N PHE A 225 -1.29 -5.35 5.99
CA PHE A 225 -0.21 -4.78 6.77
C PHE A 225 0.34 -3.51 6.11
N ARG A 226 0.36 -2.43 6.89
CA ARG A 226 0.91 -1.11 6.53
C ARG A 226 1.68 -0.55 7.71
N MET A 227 2.89 -0.06 7.48
CA MET A 227 3.68 0.60 8.51
C MET A 227 4.64 1.60 7.86
N LEU A 228 4.58 2.85 8.29
CA LEU A 228 5.66 3.79 8.04
C LEU A 228 6.78 3.55 9.05
N MET A 229 7.99 3.27 8.55
CA MET A 229 9.20 3.13 9.34
C MET A 229 10.08 4.38 9.23
N ASP A 230 10.09 5.24 10.25
CA ASP A 230 10.67 6.60 10.19
C ASP A 230 11.64 6.94 11.33
N GLY A 231 12.21 5.92 11.97
CA GLY A 231 13.24 6.06 13.00
C GLY A 231 12.69 6.21 14.42
N PHE A 232 11.40 6.56 14.54
CA PHE A 232 10.62 6.55 15.80
C PHE A 232 9.70 5.34 15.93
N SER A 233 9.69 4.51 14.89
CA SER A 233 8.88 3.30 14.83
C SER A 233 9.76 2.05 14.76
N ALA A 234 9.26 0.93 15.26
CA ALA A 234 9.90 -0.37 15.10
C ALA A 234 8.88 -1.50 14.96
N VAL A 235 9.30 -2.57 14.28
CA VAL A 235 8.62 -3.85 14.40
C VAL A 235 9.22 -4.55 15.61
N TYR A 236 8.38 -4.79 16.61
CA TYR A 236 8.72 -5.60 17.77
C TYR A 236 8.44 -7.06 17.49
N LEU A 237 9.39 -7.92 17.85
CA LEU A 237 9.24 -9.35 17.78
C LEU A 237 9.66 -10.01 19.10
N GLN A 238 8.90 -11.03 19.47
CA GLN A 238 9.22 -11.94 20.56
C GLN A 238 9.31 -13.35 19.98
N ILE A 239 10.50 -13.94 20.03
CA ILE A 239 10.79 -15.25 19.42
C ILE A 239 11.08 -16.27 20.52
N PRO A 240 10.29 -17.36 20.60
CA PRO A 240 10.55 -18.42 21.56
C PRO A 240 11.93 -19.06 21.39
N ALA A 241 12.43 -19.70 22.45
CA ALA A 241 13.70 -20.43 22.43
C ALA A 241 13.69 -21.52 21.34
N GLY A 242 14.76 -21.62 20.54
CA GLY A 242 14.89 -22.63 19.49
C GLY A 242 14.08 -22.34 18.22
N GLU A 243 13.33 -21.24 18.17
CA GLU A 243 12.50 -20.84 17.04
C GLU A 243 13.18 -19.80 16.15
N ALA A 244 12.72 -19.74 14.90
CA ALA A 244 13.12 -18.79 13.90
C ALA A 244 11.91 -18.33 13.08
N VAL A 245 11.91 -17.06 12.70
CA VAL A 245 10.90 -16.49 11.81
C VAL A 245 11.58 -15.79 10.64
N THR A 246 11.07 -16.01 9.44
CA THR A 246 11.38 -15.20 8.27
C THR A 246 10.19 -14.30 7.97
N LEU A 247 10.45 -13.01 7.80
CA LEU A 247 9.49 -11.96 7.46
C LEU A 247 9.90 -11.18 6.21
#